data_AF-A0A533RQT3-F1
#
_entry.id   AF-A0A533RQT3-F1
#
_cell.length_a   1.000
_cell.length_b   1.000
_cell.length_c   1.000
_cell.angle_alpha   90.00
_cell.angle_beta   90.00
_cell.angle_gamma   90.00
#
_symmetry.space_group_name_H-M   'P 1'
#
loop_
_entity.id
_entity.type
_entity.pdbx_description
1 polymer ?
#
loop_
_entity_poly.entity_id
_entity_poly.type
_entity_poly.pdbx_seq_one_letter_code
_entity_poly.pdbx_strand_id
1 'polypeptide(L)'
;MLQFVIGGLKSGAIYALVALGFTVVFAATGAINFAQGEFFMLGGMFAAFFVRLGLPLPLAAVSAILVTTAIGAAFELAAVRPIKDGD
;
A
#
# COMPACT_ATOMS: atom_id res chain seq x y z
N MET A 1 21.35 -19.34 -12.87
CA MET A 1 21.47 -17.93 -13.30
C MET A 1 20.12 -17.28 -13.58
N LEU A 2 19.26 -17.87 -14.42
CA LEU A 2 17.93 -17.30 -14.71
C LEU A 2 17.06 -17.03 -13.47
N GLN A 3 17.05 -17.93 -12.47
CA GLN A 3 16.33 -17.73 -11.21
C GLN A 3 16.77 -16.48 -10.43
N PHE A 4 18.05 -16.11 -10.49
CA PHE A 4 18.57 -14.93 -9.81
C PHE A 4 18.17 -13.65 -10.55
N VAL A 5 18.16 -13.69 -11.88
CA VAL A 5 17.66 -12.59 -12.71
C VAL A 5 16.18 -12.35 -12.45
N ILE A 6 15.36 -13.41 -12.46
CA ILE A 6 13.92 -13.31 -12.17
C ILE A 6 13.69 -12.84 -10.74
N GLY A 7 14.44 -13.38 -9.77
CA GLY A 7 14.35 -12.96 -8.37
C GLY A 7 14.71 -11.49 -8.17
N GLY A 8 15.79 -11.03 -8.82
CA GLY A 8 16.21 -9.63 -8.80
C GLY A 8 15.19 -8.71 -9.46
N LEU A 9 14.63 -9.11 -10.61
CA LEU A 9 13.59 -8.35 -11.30
C LEU A 9 12.32 -8.24 -10.44
N LYS A 10 11.91 -9.33 -9.78
CA LYS A 10 10.76 -9.34 -8.86
C LYS A 10 10.97 -8.35 -7.71
N SER A 11 12.11 -8.40 -7.03
CA SER A 11 12.41 -7.49 -5.92
C SER A 11 12.55 -6.04 -6.40
N GLY A 12 13.20 -5.81 -7.53
CA GLY A 12 13.32 -4.50 -8.16
C GLY A 12 11.97 -3.90 -8.54
N ALA A 13 11.06 -4.70 -9.09
CA ALA A 13 9.69 -4.27 -9.41
C ALA A 13 8.91 -3.87 -8.16
N ILE A 14 9.05 -4.61 -7.05
CA ILE A 14 8.44 -4.24 -5.77
C ILE A 14 8.95 -2.88 -5.30
N TYR A 15 10.27 -2.67 -5.27
CA TYR A 15 10.84 -1.40 -4.84
C TYR A 15 10.50 -0.24 -5.77
N ALA A 16 10.43 -0.48 -7.09
CA ALA A 16 9.99 0.52 -8.06
C ALA A 16 8.53 0.93 -7.84
N LEU A 17 7.64 -0.01 -7.56
CA LEU A 17 6.23 0.28 -7.22
C LEU A 17 6.10 1.05 -5.90
N VAL A 18 6.91 0.71 -4.89
CA VAL A 18 6.95 1.45 -3.62
C VAL A 18 7.39 2.88 -3.86
N ALA A 19 8.48 3.10 -4.60
CA ALA A 19 8.98 4.43 -4.94
C ALA A 19 7.96 5.25 -5.76
N LEU A 20 7.26 4.60 -6.71
CA LEU A 20 6.18 5.22 -7.47
C LEU A 20 5.05 5.68 -6.54
N GLY A 21 4.61 4.82 -5.62
CA GLY A 21 3.57 5.16 -4.65
C GLY A 21 3.95 6.37 -3.78
N PHE A 22 5.20 6.40 -3.28
CA PHE A 22 5.71 7.57 -2.54
C PHE A 22 5.71 8.83 -3.39
N THR A 23 6.16 8.75 -4.64
CA THR A 23 6.19 9.88 -5.58
C THR A 23 4.79 10.42 -5.84
N VAL A 24 3.80 9.56 -6.05
CA VAL A 24 2.41 9.96 -6.30
C VAL A 24 1.81 10.70 -5.10
N VAL A 25 2.03 10.19 -3.89
CA VAL A 25 1.50 10.81 -2.66
C VAL A 25 2.18 12.16 -2.40
N PHE A 26 3.50 12.23 -2.58
CA PHE A 26 4.24 13.49 -2.44
C PHE A 26 3.78 14.52 -3.48
N ALA A 27 3.60 14.11 -4.75
CA ALA A 27 3.13 14.98 -5.81
C ALA A 27 1.69 15.51 -5.56
N ALA A 28 0.83 14.71 -4.94
CA ALA A 28 -0.55 15.11 -4.63
C ALA A 28 -0.67 16.02 -3.40
N THR A 29 0.20 15.85 -2.41
CA THR A 29 0.07 16.53 -1.10
C THR A 29 1.10 17.63 -0.87
N GLY A 30 2.23 17.62 -1.57
CA GLY A 30 3.37 18.50 -1.32
C GLY A 30 4.12 18.19 -0.01
N ALA A 31 3.72 17.13 0.71
CA ALA A 31 4.26 16.76 2.01
C ALA A 31 4.77 15.32 2.03
N ILE A 32 5.79 15.06 2.85
CA ILE A 32 6.30 13.71 3.07
C ILE A 32 5.32 12.95 3.97
N ASN A 33 4.77 11.86 3.47
CA ASN A 33 3.90 10.97 4.22
C ASN A 33 4.73 9.90 4.97
N PHE A 34 4.90 10.08 6.28
CA PHE A 34 5.61 9.12 7.13
C PHE A 34 4.84 7.80 7.37
N ALA A 35 3.50 7.82 7.23
CA ALA A 35 2.66 6.63 7.38
C ALA A 35 2.67 5.71 6.15
N GLN A 36 3.25 6.14 5.03
CA GLN A 36 3.28 5.37 3.79
C GLN A 36 3.86 3.96 3.97
N GLY A 37 4.91 3.84 4.80
CA GLY A 37 5.52 2.53 5.10
C GLY A 37 4.56 1.58 5.83
N GLU A 38 3.69 2.12 6.69
CA GLU A 38 2.67 1.35 7.40
C GLU A 38 1.56 0.88 6.46
N PHE A 39 1.10 1.74 5.54
CA PHE A 39 0.14 1.33 4.50
C PHE A 39 0.70 0.24 3.58
N PHE A 40 1.99 0.31 3.23
CA PHE A 40 2.65 -0.75 2.47
C PHE A 40 2.64 -2.09 3.24
N MET A 41 3.00 -2.05 4.53
CA MET A 41 2.99 -3.23 5.41
C MET A 41 1.57 -3.81 5.57
N LEU A 42 0.57 -2.97 5.80
CA LEU A 42 -0.83 -3.39 5.95
C LEU A 42 -1.33 -4.13 4.71
N GLY A 43 -1.07 -3.62 3.51
CA GLY A 43 -1.45 -4.30 2.27
C GLY A 43 -0.85 -5.72 2.16
N GLY A 44 0.44 -5.86 2.48
CA GLY A 44 1.11 -7.17 2.50
C GLY A 44 0.55 -8.11 3.56
N MET A 45 0.29 -7.60 4.77
CA MET A 45 -0.26 -8.38 5.88
C MET A 45 -1.69 -8.85 5.63
N PHE A 46 -2.55 -8.00 5.08
CA PHE A 46 -3.91 -8.40 4.69
C PHE A 46 -3.89 -9.43 3.57
N ALA A 47 -3.01 -9.29 2.57
CA ALA A 47 -2.89 -10.29 1.51
C ALA A 47 -2.47 -11.65 2.08
N ALA A 48 -1.48 -11.68 2.97
CA ALA A 48 -1.05 -12.90 3.67
C ALA A 48 -2.18 -13.50 4.54
N PHE A 49 -2.93 -12.65 5.24
CA PHE A 49 -4.06 -13.06 6.06
C PHE A 49 -5.16 -13.71 5.21
N PHE A 50 -5.56 -13.10 4.10
CA PHE A 50 -6.59 -13.65 3.21
C PHE A 50 -6.17 -14.95 2.52
N VAL A 51 -4.90 -15.07 2.11
CA VAL A 51 -4.36 -16.35 1.63
C VAL A 51 -4.47 -17.42 2.71
N ARG A 52 -4.19 -17.09 3.98
CA ARG A 52 -4.32 -18.01 5.10
C ARG A 52 -5.78 -18.42 5.39
N LEU A 53 -6.75 -17.59 5.03
CA LEU A 53 -8.18 -17.91 5.05
C LEU A 53 -8.64 -18.77 3.86
N GLY A 54 -7.73 -19.12 2.94
CA GLY A 54 -8.01 -19.99 1.79
C GLY A 54 -8.38 -19.24 0.50
N LEU A 55 -8.29 -17.90 0.48
CA LEU A 55 -8.50 -17.16 -0.77
C LEU A 55 -7.32 -17.42 -1.72
N PRO A 56 -7.58 -17.62 -3.03
CA PRO A 56 -6.50 -17.67 -4.01
C PRO A 56 -5.81 -16.30 -4.08
N LEU A 57 -4.50 -16.31 -4.36
CA LEU A 57 -3.65 -15.12 -4.31
C LEU A 57 -4.22 -13.88 -5.04
N PRO A 58 -4.83 -13.98 -6.25
CA PRO A 58 -5.41 -12.81 -6.91
C PRO A 58 -6.57 -12.19 -6.12
N LEU A 59 -7.45 -13.02 -5.54
CA LEU A 59 -8.56 -12.52 -4.73
C LEU A 59 -8.05 -11.95 -3.40
N ALA A 60 -7.10 -12.62 -2.76
CA ALA A 60 -6.47 -12.12 -1.54
C ALA A 60 -5.80 -10.75 -1.75
N ALA A 61 -5.10 -10.55 -2.88
CA ALA A 61 -4.48 -9.28 -3.23
C ALA A 61 -5.52 -8.17 -3.45
N VAL A 62 -6.59 -8.45 -4.19
CA VAL A 62 -7.68 -7.48 -4.41
C VAL A 62 -8.36 -7.13 -3.09
N SER A 63 -8.69 -8.11 -2.25
CA SER A 63 -9.26 -7.89 -0.92
C SER A 63 -8.34 -7.04 -0.03
N ALA A 64 -7.04 -7.29 -0.06
CA ALA A 64 -6.06 -6.51 0.70
C ALA A 64 -5.97 -5.06 0.23
N ILE A 65 -6.00 -4.81 -1.09
CA ILE A 65 -6.05 -3.46 -1.66
C ILE A 65 -7.30 -2.73 -1.18
N LEU A 66 -8.47 -3.38 -1.27
CA LEU A 66 -9.75 -2.78 -0.86
C LEU A 66 -9.76 -2.42 0.63
N VAL A 67 -9.34 -3.34 1.51
CA VAL A 67 -9.30 -3.09 2.96
C VAL A 67 -8.29 -1.99 3.31
N THR A 68 -7.09 -2.01 2.72
CA THR A 68 -6.07 -0.99 2.99
C THR A 68 -6.51 0.39 2.49
N THR A 69 -7.17 0.44 1.32
CA THR A 69 -7.75 1.67 0.78
C THR A 69 -8.86 2.20 1.68
N ALA A 70 -9.74 1.33 2.18
CA ALA A 70 -10.80 1.73 3.10
C ALA A 70 -10.24 2.31 4.41
N ILE A 71 -9.18 1.72 4.96
CA ILE A 71 -8.48 2.24 6.14
C ILE A 71 -7.86 3.61 5.83
N GLY A 72 -7.20 3.77 4.69
CA GLY A 72 -6.63 5.05 4.27
C GLY A 72 -7.68 6.15 4.08
N ALA A 73 -8.81 5.82 3.43
CA ALA A 73 -9.92 6.72 3.27
C ALA A 73 -10.56 7.11 4.62
N ALA A 74 -10.73 6.15 5.53
CA ALA A 74 -11.21 6.41 6.87
C ALA A 74 -10.27 7.33 7.65
N PHE A 75 -8.95 7.15 7.49
CA PHE A 75 -7.94 8.03 8.10
C PHE A 75 -8.02 9.45 7.52
N GLU A 76 -8.16 9.60 6.20
CA GLU A 76 -8.36 10.91 5.57
C GLU A 76 -9.61 11.60 6.10
N LEU A 77 -10.74 10.88 6.17
CA LEU A 77 -12.02 11.40 6.62
C LEU A 77 -12.03 11.75 8.12
N ALA A 78 -11.41 10.93 8.96
CA ALA A 78 -11.50 11.06 10.42
C ALA A 78 -10.40 11.93 11.03
N ALA A 79 -9.20 11.94 10.44
CA ALA A 79 -8.05 12.66 10.99
C ALA A 79 -7.68 13.88 10.14
N VAL A 80 -7.71 13.78 8.81
CA VAL A 80 -7.16 14.83 7.93
C VAL A 80 -8.18 15.92 7.63
N ARG A 81 -9.39 15.55 7.17
CA ARG A 81 -10.44 16.53 6.82
C ARG A 81 -10.86 17.44 7.98
N PRO A 82 -11.11 16.94 9.20
CA PRO A 82 -11.57 17.79 10.30
C PRO A 82 -10.57 18.86 10.72
N ILE A 83 -9.27 18.58 10.57
CA ILE A 83 -8.20 19.55 10.85
C ILE A 83 -8.16 20.62 9.76
N LYS A 84 -8.46 20.23 8.52
CA LYS A 84 -8.45 21.13 7.36
C LYS A 84 -9.65 22.08 7.32
N ASP A 85 -10.78 21.65 7.86
CA ASP A 85 -12.03 22.44 7.94
C ASP A 85 -12.14 23.27 9.24
N GLY A 86 -11.15 23.16 10.14
CA GLY A 86 -11.09 23.88 11.42
C GLY A 86 -10.38 25.24 11.37
N ASP A 87 -9.83 25.61 10.21
CA ASP A 87 -9.32 26.96 9.86
C ASP A 87 -10.34 27.72 9.00
#